data_AF-A0A7C8HZT6-F1
#
_entry.id   AF-A0A7C8HZT6-F1
#
_cell.length_a   1.000
_cell.length_b   1.000
_cell.length_c   1.000
_cell.angle_alpha   90.00
_cell.angle_beta   90.00
_cell.angle_gamma   90.00
#
_symmetry.space_group_name_H-M   'P 1'
#
loop_
_entity.id
_entity.type
_entity.pdbx_description
1 polymer ?
#
loop_
_entity_poly.entity_id
_entity_poly.type
_entity_poly.pdbx_seq_one_letter_code
_entity_poly.pdbx_strand_id
1 'polypeptide(L)' 'HLYTLNSLSNLGAFLLRQGRYDEAEAMLRKAFSGKKKQFGWGHPSTLKSMANLVKMYNDQGR' A
#
# COMPACT_ATOMS: atom_id res chain seq x y z
N HIS A 1 10.64 -4.34 9.52
CA HIS A 1 9.75 -4.93 10.55
C HIS A 1 8.32 -4.97 10.01
N LEU A 2 7.67 -6.14 10.02
CA LEU A 2 6.36 -6.36 9.39
C LEU A 2 5.25 -5.45 9.93
N TYR A 3 5.24 -5.22 11.23
CA TYR A 3 4.24 -4.36 11.87
C TYR A 3 4.28 -2.94 11.30
N THR A 4 5.46 -2.38 11.07
CA THR A 4 5.61 -1.06 10.44
C THR A 4 5.03 -1.01 9.03
N LEU A 5 5.24 -2.06 8.23
CA LEU A 5 4.71 -2.14 6.86
C LEU A 5 3.18 -2.28 6.83
N ASN A 6 2.62 -2.97 7.81
CA ASN A 6 1.17 -3.06 7.99
C ASN A 6 0.58 -1.73 8.46
N SER A 7 1.24 -1.03 9.39
CA SER A 7 0.83 0.32 9.81
C SER A 7 0.85 1.32 8.65
N LEU A 8 1.87 1.27 7.79
CA LEU A 8 1.91 2.09 6.55
C LEU A 8 0.74 1.74 5.60
N SER A 9 0.42 0.45 5.46
CA SER A 9 -0.73 0.03 4.64
C SER A 9 -2.05 0.60 5.18
N ASN A 10 -2.23 0.56 6.50
CA ASN A 10 -3.42 1.06 7.18
C ASN A 10 -3.52 2.59 7.10
N LEU A 11 -2.40 3.29 7.27
CA LEU A 11 -2.34 4.75 7.11
C LEU A 11 -2.68 5.16 5.68
N GLY A 12 -2.15 4.46 4.67
CA GLY A 12 -2.50 4.69 3.27
C GLY A 12 -4.00 4.51 3.00
N ALA A 13 -4.61 3.44 3.52
CA ALA A 13 -6.06 3.23 3.40
C ALA A 13 -6.89 4.28 4.13
N PHE A 14 -6.41 4.80 5.26
CA PHE A 14 -7.05 5.89 5.99
C PHE A 14 -7.02 7.20 5.20
N LEU A 15 -5.87 7.55 4.62
CA LEU A 15 -5.69 8.74 3.79
C LEU A 15 -6.53 8.67 2.50
N LEU A 16 -6.64 7.49 1.89
CA LEU A 16 -7.49 7.25 0.73
C LEU A 16 -8.96 7.60 1.02
N ARG A 17 -9.48 7.19 2.19
CA ARG A 17 -10.85 7.53 2.62
C ARG A 17 -11.06 9.03 2.88
N GLN A 18 -9.98 9.81 3.04
CA GLN A 18 -10.04 11.27 3.15
C GLN A 18 -9.87 11.97 1.79
N GLY A 19 -9.70 11.24 0.69
CA GLY A 19 -9.39 11.82 -0.62
C GLY A 19 -7.95 12.35 -0.74
N ARG A 20 -7.06 12.02 0.21
CA ARG A 20 -5.65 12.45 0.21
C ARG A 20 -4.80 11.45 -0.58
N TYR A 21 -5.00 11.43 -1.89
CA TYR A 21 -4.46 10.39 -2.78
C TYR A 21 -2.92 10.33 -2.82
N ASP A 22 -2.24 11.47 -2.92
CA ASP A 22 -0.77 11.49 -3.02
C ASP A 22 -0.09 10.94 -1.76
N GLU A 23 -0.64 11.27 -0.59
CA GLU A 23 -0.15 10.78 0.69
C GLU A 23 -0.49 9.29 0.88
N ALA A 24 -1.68 8.87 0.44
CA ALA A 24 -2.07 7.47 0.43
C ALA A 24 -1.10 6.63 -0.42
N GLU A 25 -0.80 7.11 -1.63
CA GLU A 25 0.15 6.47 -2.54
C GLU A 25 1.54 6.33 -1.91
N ALA A 26 2.06 7.40 -1.29
CA ALA A 26 3.36 7.38 -0.64
C ALA A 26 3.45 6.30 0.45
N MET A 27 2.42 6.15 1.28
CA MET A 27 2.37 5.13 2.34
C MET A 27 2.27 3.72 1.77
N LEU A 28 1.37 3.52 0.79
CA LEU A 28 1.15 2.22 0.16
C LEU A 28 2.39 1.75 -0.63
N ARG A 29 3.11 2.66 -1.32
CA ARG A 29 4.37 2.34 -2.02
C ARG A 29 5.49 1.93 -1.07
N LYS A 30 5.63 2.61 0.08
CA LYS A 30 6.61 2.21 1.11
C LYS A 30 6.27 0.82 1.67
N ALA A 31 4.99 0.55 1.94
CA ALA A 31 4.54 -0.76 2.40
C ALA A 31 4.81 -1.85 1.36
N PHE A 32 4.49 -1.61 0.09
CA PHE A 32 4.72 -2.55 -1.01
C PHE A 32 6.21 -2.84 -1.20
N SER A 33 7.04 -1.81 -1.26
CA SER A 33 8.49 -1.96 -1.46
C SER A 33 9.13 -2.76 -0.31
N GLY A 34 8.72 -2.49 0.93
CA GLY A 34 9.17 -3.26 2.09
C GLY A 34 8.73 -4.72 2.05
N LYS A 35 7.48 -5.00 1.69
CA LYS A 35 6.95 -6.36 1.57
C LYS A 35 7.61 -7.13 0.43
N LYS A 36 7.80 -6.48 -0.73
CA LYS A 36 8.55 -7.03 -1.86
C LYS A 36 9.99 -7.37 -1.47
N LYS A 37 10.69 -6.49 -0.74
CA LYS A 37 12.06 -6.76 -0.27
C LYS A 37 12.11 -7.93 0.72
N GLN A 38 11.12 -8.05 1.61
CA GLN A 38 11.12 -9.06 2.66
C GLN A 38 10.67 -10.45 2.16
N PHE A 39 9.71 -10.50 1.24
CA PHE A 39 9.04 -11.75 0.86
C PHE A 39 9.17 -12.11 -0.62
N GLY A 40 9.66 -11.20 -1.47
CA GLY A 40 9.65 -11.36 -2.92
C GLY A 40 8.28 -11.05 -3.54
N TRP A 41 8.22 -11.20 -4.87
CA TRP A 41 7.09 -10.74 -5.69
C TRP A 41 5.85 -11.63 -5.58
N GLY A 42 6.03 -12.96 -5.57
CA GLY A 42 4.94 -13.93 -5.56
C GLY A 42 4.28 -14.16 -4.19
N HIS A 43 4.80 -13.55 -3.13
CA HIS A 43 4.28 -13.79 -1.79
C HIS A 43 2.91 -13.11 -1.58
N PRO A 44 1.93 -13.76 -0.93
CA PRO A 44 0.59 -13.21 -0.71
C PRO A 44 0.59 -11.81 -0.08
N SER A 45 1.48 -11.53 0.88
CA SER A 45 1.62 -10.20 1.49
C SER A 45 2.02 -9.11 0.50
N THR A 46 2.92 -9.42 -0.44
CA THR A 46 3.36 -8.49 -1.48
C THR A 46 2.23 -8.22 -2.47
N LEU A 47 1.57 -9.28 -2.93
CA LEU A 47 0.41 -9.18 -3.83
C LEU A 47 -0.75 -8.40 -3.19
N LYS A 48 -1.05 -8.61 -1.91
CA LYS A 48 -2.05 -7.83 -1.17
C LYS A 48 -1.71 -6.35 -1.11
N SER A 49 -0.44 -6.01 -0.89
CA SER A 49 0.00 -4.61 -0.86
C SER A 49 -0.06 -3.94 -2.23
N MET A 50 0.19 -4.70 -3.30
CA MET A 50 0.02 -4.25 -4.68
C MET A 50 -1.45 -4.01 -5.01
N ALA A 51 -2.34 -4.92 -4.62
CA ALA A 51 -3.78 -4.78 -4.82
C ALA A 51 -4.33 -3.50 -4.17
N ASN A 52 -3.81 -3.12 -2.99
CA ASN A 52 -4.18 -1.86 -2.35
C ASN A 52 -3.76 -0.62 -3.17
N LEU A 53 -2.61 -0.66 -3.86
CA LEU A 53 -2.18 0.42 -4.75
C LEU A 53 -3.08 0.51 -5.98
N VAL A 54 -3.41 -0.63 -6.60
CA VAL A 54 -4.32 -0.67 -7.75
C VAL A 54 -5.71 -0.13 -7.38
N LYS A 55 -6.24 -0.56 -6.23
CA LYS A 55 -7.51 -0.02 -5.73
C LYS A 55 -7.46 1.49 -5.53
N MET A 56 -6.37 2.02 -4.97
CA MET A 56 -6.21 3.46 -4.77
C MET A 56 -6.25 4.23 -6.09
N TYR A 57 -5.58 3.76 -7.14
CA TYR A 57 -5.63 4.41 -8.45
C TYR A 57 -7.02 4.38 -9.07
N ASN A 58 -7.71 3.24 -8.98
CA ASN A 58 -9.11 3.14 -9.43
C ASN A 58 -10.02 4.13 -8.68
N ASP A 59 -9.87 4.24 -7.35
CA ASP A 59 -10.64 5.17 -6.51
C ASP A 59 -10.30 6.64 -6.85
N GLN A 60 -9.06 6.92 -7.30
CA GLN A 60 -8.62 8.23 -7.79
C GLN A 60 -9.09 8.51 -9.24
N GLY A 61 -9.60 7.51 -9.97
CA GLY A 61 -9.94 7.61 -11.39
C GLY A 61 -8.73 7.62 -12.34
N ARG A 62 -7.63 6.98 -11.94
CA ARG A 62 -6.36 6.89 -12.70
C ARG A 62 -6.01 5.46 -13.08
#